data_AF-A0AAU7W8Y1-F1
#
_entry.id   AF-A0AAU7W8Y1-F1
#
_cell.length_a   1.000
_cell.length_b   1.000
_cell.length_c   1.000
_cell.angle_alpha   90.00
_cell.angle_beta   90.00
_cell.angle_gamma   90.00
#
_symmetry.space_group_name_H-M   'P 1'
#
loop_
_entity.id
_entity.type
_entity.pdbx_description
1 polymer ?
#
loop_
_entity_poly.entity_id
_entity_poly.type
_entity_poly.pdbx_seq_one_letter_code
_entity_poly.pdbx_strand_id
1 'polypeptide(L)' 'MDDFWANAIWSLAPTVLIGLLFWFIMRAILRADRTERDAYARIEAEERAKLGRERPAS' A
#
# COMPACT_ATOMS: atom_id res chain seq x y z
N MET A 1 28.00 -19.85 25.98
CA MET A 1 27.33 -20.37 24.77
C MET A 1 26.25 -19.40 24.31
N ASP A 2 25.51 -18.80 25.25
CA ASP A 2 24.48 -17.79 25.01
C ASP A 2 25.03 -16.53 24.31
N ASP A 3 26.22 -16.05 24.68
CA ASP A 3 26.84 -14.88 24.04
C ASP A 3 27.14 -15.09 22.55
N PHE A 4 27.48 -16.32 22.15
CA PHE A 4 27.76 -16.64 20.74
C PHE A 4 26.49 -16.55 19.89
N TRP A 5 25.39 -17.13 20.41
CA TRP A 5 24.08 -17.06 19.75
C TRP A 5 23.49 -15.65 19.76
N ALA A 6 23.65 -14.90 20.87
CA ALA A 6 23.21 -13.52 20.97
C ALA A 6 23.94 -12.61 19.98
N ASN A 7 25.27 -12.73 19.86
CA ASN A 7 26.06 -11.97 18.90
C ASN A 7 25.74 -12.35 17.45
N ALA A 8 25.47 -13.62 17.17
CA ALA A 8 25.07 -14.08 15.84
C ALA A 8 23.70 -13.52 15.40
N ILE A 9 22.74 -13.39 16.32
CA ILE A 9 21.44 -12.77 16.02
C ILE A 9 21.61 -11.25 15.84
N TRP A 10 22.42 -10.61 16.69
CA TRP A 10 22.68 -9.17 16.61
C TRP A 10 23.40 -8.77 15.32
N SER A 11 24.28 -9.62 14.78
CA SER A 11 24.97 -9.34 13.52
C SER A 11 24.04 -9.40 12.30
N LEU A 12 22.94 -10.15 12.38
CA LEU A 12 21.91 -10.23 11.35
C LEU A 12 20.84 -9.13 11.46
N ALA A 13 20.70 -8.51 12.63
CA ALA A 13 19.76 -7.40 12.84
C ALA A 13 19.85 -6.30 11.77
N PRO A 14 21.04 -5.77 11.37
CA PRO A 14 21.10 -4.70 10.37
C PRO A 14 20.59 -5.11 8.99
N THR A 15 20.85 -6.33 8.53
CA THR A 15 20.39 -6.79 7.21
C THR A 15 18.88 -7.03 7.19
N VAL A 16 18.35 -7.65 8.25
CA VAL A 16 16.91 -7.85 8.42
C VAL A 16 16.18 -6.52 8.51
N LEU A 17 16.73 -5.55 9.24
CA LEU A 17 16.12 -4.23 9.41
C LEU A 17 16.02 -3.48 8.08
N ILE A 18 17.08 -3.52 7.25
CA ILE A 18 17.05 -2.96 5.89
C ILE A 18 16.02 -3.70 5.02
N GLY A 19 15.99 -5.04 5.09
CA GLY A 19 15.01 -5.84 4.35
C GLY A 19 13.56 -5.52 4.72
N LEU A 20 13.28 -5.34 6.02
CA LEU A 20 11.97 -4.94 6.51
C LEU A 20 11.61 -3.53 6.08
N LEU A 21 12.55 -2.59 6.12
CA LEU A 21 12.34 -1.23 5.64
C LEU A 21 12.01 -1.21 4.14
N PHE A 22 12.77 -1.95 3.33
CA PHE A 22 12.52 -2.06 1.90
C PHE A 22 11.16 -2.69 1.62
N TRP A 23 10.83 -3.79 2.30
CA TRP A 23 9.51 -4.43 2.18
C TRP A 23 8.38 -3.48 2.57
N PHE A 24 8.55 -2.70 3.64
CA PHE A 24 7.58 -1.72 4.08
C PHE A 24 7.36 -0.62 3.04
N ILE A 25 8.44 -0.08 2.45
CA ILE A 25 8.37 0.92 1.38
C ILE A 25 7.63 0.34 0.17
N MET A 26 8.03 -0.84 -0.32
CA MET A 26 7.36 -1.48 -1.47
C MET A 26 5.88 -1.75 -1.18
N ARG A 27 5.56 -2.22 0.02
CA ARG A 27 4.17 -2.46 0.44
C ARG A 27 3.36 -1.16 0.53
N ALA A 28 3.96 -0.06 0.99
CA ALA A 28 3.31 1.23 1.06
C ALA A 28 2.98 1.76 -0.35
N ILE A 29 3.93 1.69 -1.29
CA ILE A 29 3.73 2.11 -2.68
C ILE A 29 2.60 1.31 -3.33
N LEU A 30 2.64 -0.03 -3.23
CA LEU A 30 1.63 -0.90 -3.82
C LEU A 30 0.23 -0.68 -3.22
N ARG A 31 0.14 -0.29 -1.94
CA ARG A 31 -1.14 0.01 -1.28
C ARG A 31 -1.66 1.41 -1.63
N ALA A 32 -0.77 2.37 -1.80
CA ALA A 32 -1.13 3.72 -2.24
C ALA A 32 -1.71 3.70 -3.65
N ASP A 33 -1.08 3.00 -4.61
CA ASP A 33 -1.57 2.87 -6.00
C ASP A 33 -2.99 2.29 -6.09
N ARG A 34 -3.32 1.32 -5.22
CA ARG A 34 -4.68 0.76 -5.12
C ARG A 34 -5.70 1.78 -4.59
N THR A 35 -5.30 2.56 -3.59
CA THR A 35 -6.20 3.53 -2.95
C THR A 35 -6.55 4.68 -3.90
N GLU A 36 -5.59 5.15 -4.68
CA GLU A 36 -5.85 6.22 -5.66
C GLU A 36 -6.80 5.74 -6.75
N ARG A 37 -6.59 4.54 -7.31
CA ARG A 37 -7.48 3.99 -8.34
C ARG A 37 -8.92 3.82 -7.85
N ASP A 38 -9.10 3.31 -6.63
CA ASP A 38 -10.44 3.10 -6.05
C ASP A 38 -11.14 4.44 -5.75
N ALA A 39 -10.39 5.46 -5.33
CA ALA A 39 -10.94 6.79 -5.08
C ALA A 39 -11.42 7.47 -6.37
N TYR A 40 -10.63 7.41 -7.45
CA TYR A 40 -11.03 7.95 -8.76
C TYR A 40 -12.23 7.20 -9.34
N ALA A 41 -12.27 5.88 -9.24
CA ALA A 41 -13.39 5.07 -9.73
C ALA A 41 -14.71 5.38 -9.00
N ARG A 42 -14.65 5.67 -7.68
CA ARG A 42 -15.82 6.10 -6.90
C ARG A 42 -16.36 7.44 -7.36
N ILE A 43 -15.47 8.42 -7.58
CA ILE A 43 -15.86 9.75 -8.02
C ILE A 43 -16.48 9.69 -9.43
N GLU A 44 -15.89 8.93 -10.36
CA GLU A 44 -16.44 8.77 -11.71
C GLU A 44 -17.81 8.07 -11.71
N ALA A 45 -18.01 7.06 -10.85
CA ALA A 45 -19.28 6.38 -10.69
C ALA A 45 -20.38 7.31 -10.14
N GLU A 46 -20.04 8.19 -9.20
CA GLU A 46 -20.95 9.21 -8.68
C GLU A 46 -21.32 10.24 -9.74
N GLU A 47 -20.35 10.72 -10.53
CA GLU A 47 -20.62 11.68 -11.62
C GLU A 47 -21.44 11.05 -12.75
N ARG A 48 -21.18 9.79 -13.13
CA ARG A 48 -22.04 9.06 -14.10
C ARG A 48 -23.45 8.83 -13.57
N ALA A 49 -23.62 8.59 -12.27
CA ALA A 49 -24.95 8.45 -11.67
C ALA A 49 -25.74 9.77 -11.66
N LYS A 50 -25.06 10.91 -11.46
CA LYS A 50 -25.67 12.24 -11.58
C LYS A 50 -26.02 12.58 -13.03
N LEU A 51 -25.09 12.39 -13.97
CA LEU A 51 -25.30 12.65 -15.40
C LEU A 51 -26.36 11.72 -16.01
N GLY A 52 -26.43 10.46 -15.57
CA GLY A 52 -27.48 9.52 -15.95
C GLY A 52 -28.87 9.89 -15.40
N ARG A 53 -28.93 10.68 -14.33
CA ARG A 53 -30.16 11.27 -13.80
C ARG A 53 -30.59 12.56 -14.51
N GLU A 54 -29.61 13.35 -14.96
CA GLU A 54 -29.84 14.65 -15.61
C GLU A 54 -30.15 14.57 -17.11
N ARG A 55 -29.96 13.41 -17.74
CA ARG A 55 -30.49 13.16 -19.09
C ARG A 55 -31.82 12.40 -19.00
N PRO A 56 -32.96 13.05 -18.72
CA PRO A 56 -34.25 12.42 -18.94
C PRO A 56 -34.30 12.03 -20.42
N ALA A 57 -34.66 10.78 -20.68
CA ALA A 57 -34.98 10.32 -22.01
C ALA A 57 -36.12 11.19 -22.54
N SER A 58 -35.79 12.12 -23.44
CA SER A 58 -36.71 12.89 -24.26
C SER A 58 -36.48 12.52 -25.72
#